data_AF-A0A397I3H5-F1
#
_entry.id   AF-A0A397I3H5-F1
#
_cell.length_a   1.000
_cell.length_b   1.000
_cell.length_c   1.000
_cell.angle_alpha   90.00
_cell.angle_beta   90.00
_cell.angle_gamma   90.00
#
_symmetry.space_group_name_H-M   'P 1'
#
loop_
_entity.id
_entity.type
_entity.pdbx_description
1 polymer ?
#
loop_
_entity_poly.entity_id
_entity_poly.type
_entity_poly.pdbx_seq_one_letter_code
_entity_poly.pdbx_strand_id
1 'polypeptide(L)'
;MGDPTCQYIKRDDSGRLTCPYIKKDGSICGKGCWRITGCSLHWKLYYRNVAKIPCGVCGERTSAVIGYCPIHAKKIYFRNWYERQKAQRIEADAHHMTIDISFKRHKNGLRNGFFLCPDMSSALQVSF
;
A
#
# COMPACT_ATOMS: atom_id res chain seq x y z
N MET A 1 8.97 39.40 34.14
CA MET A 1 7.91 38.51 33.63
C MET A 1 8.57 37.16 33.36
N GLY A 2 8.40 36.19 34.25
CA GLY A 2 9.03 34.86 34.15
C GLY A 2 8.14 33.87 33.42
N ASP A 3 8.70 33.16 32.46
CA ASP A 3 8.01 32.18 31.60
C ASP A 3 7.34 31.04 32.42
N PRO A 4 6.04 30.74 32.25
CA PRO A 4 5.28 29.85 33.14
C PRO A 4 5.39 28.35 32.82
N THR A 5 6.33 27.90 31.99
CA THR A 5 6.31 26.53 31.45
C THR A 5 7.13 25.48 32.22
N CYS A 6 7.66 25.80 33.41
CA CYS A 6 8.66 24.95 34.10
C CYS A 6 8.23 24.40 35.49
N GLN A 7 6.93 24.34 35.83
CA GLN A 7 6.51 24.03 37.21
C GLN A 7 6.29 22.55 37.58
N TYR A 8 6.52 21.56 36.70
CA TYR A 8 6.16 20.15 37.03
C TYR A 8 7.20 19.06 36.74
N ILE A 9 8.46 19.40 36.45
CA ILE A 9 9.47 18.36 36.19
C ILE A 9 10.36 18.18 37.41
N LYS A 10 10.04 17.15 38.21
CA LYS A 10 10.82 16.78 39.39
C LYS A 10 12.23 16.36 38.95
N ARG A 11 13.24 17.04 39.51
CA ARG A 11 14.65 16.67 39.39
C ARG A 11 15.01 15.76 40.57
N ASP A 12 15.83 14.75 40.32
CA ASP A 12 16.45 13.97 41.39
C ASP A 12 17.54 14.78 42.11
N ASP A 13 18.08 14.24 43.20
CA ASP A 13 19.15 14.89 44.00
C ASP A 13 20.43 15.17 43.18
N SER A 14 20.57 14.53 42.00
CA SER A 14 21.65 14.74 41.05
C SER A 14 21.32 15.77 39.95
N GLY A 15 20.17 16.45 40.04
CA GLY A 15 19.71 17.47 39.10
C GLY A 15 19.16 16.92 37.78
N ARG A 16 18.98 15.60 37.65
CA ARG A 16 18.49 14.93 36.44
C ARG A 16 16.99 14.76 36.49
N LEU A 17 16.35 14.84 35.32
CA LEU A 17 14.91 14.62 35.16
C LEU A 17 14.64 13.13 35.06
N THR A 18 13.54 12.65 35.63
CA THR A 18 13.10 11.27 35.40
C THR A 18 12.43 11.16 34.03
N CYS A 19 12.82 10.17 33.22
CA CYS A 19 12.23 9.96 31.91
C CYS A 19 10.73 9.63 32.03
N PRO A 20 9.82 10.47 31.46
CA PRO A 20 8.38 10.33 31.60
C PRO A 20 7.75 9.30 30.63
N TYR A 21 8.58 8.57 29.88
CA TYR A 21 8.07 7.64 28.86
C TYR A 21 7.36 6.45 29.51
N ILE A 22 6.09 6.26 29.13
CA ILE A 22 5.24 5.16 29.55
C ILE A 22 5.43 4.00 28.55
N LYS A 23 5.82 2.83 29.06
CA LYS A 23 5.94 1.61 28.25
C LYS A 23 4.56 1.07 27.87
N LYS A 24 4.50 0.12 26.94
CA LYS A 24 3.25 -0.57 26.58
C LYS A 24 2.60 -1.25 27.80
N ASP A 25 3.41 -1.67 28.77
CA ASP A 25 2.97 -2.32 30.00
C ASP A 25 2.46 -1.34 31.07
N GLY A 26 2.35 -0.04 30.76
CA GLY A 26 1.93 1.01 31.70
C GLY A 26 3.03 1.46 32.69
N SER A 27 4.17 0.78 32.73
CA SER A 27 5.30 1.18 33.59
C SER A 27 6.06 2.40 33.06
N ILE A 28 6.47 3.29 33.97
CA ILE A 28 7.28 4.46 33.64
C ILE A 28 8.75 4.04 33.51
N CYS A 29 9.47 4.59 32.53
CA CYS A 29 10.88 4.28 32.30
C CYS A 29 11.77 4.54 33.53
N GLY A 30 11.54 5.64 34.25
CA GLY A 30 12.26 5.94 35.49
C GLY A 30 13.74 6.32 35.33
N LYS A 31 14.32 6.31 34.13
CA LYS A 31 15.75 6.59 33.91
C LYS A 31 16.04 8.08 34.05
N GLY A 32 17.09 8.43 34.79
CA GLY A 32 17.60 9.80 34.87
C GLY A 32 18.08 10.30 33.50
N CYS A 33 17.60 11.46 33.09
CA CYS A 33 17.91 12.10 31.82
C CYS A 33 17.96 13.62 31.95
N TRP A 34 18.73 14.25 31.08
CA TRP A 34 18.86 15.71 31.03
C TRP A 34 17.77 16.40 30.20
N ARG A 35 16.97 15.63 29.46
CA ARG A 35 15.97 16.14 28.50
C ARG A 35 14.56 15.88 28.99
N ILE A 36 13.71 16.88 28.82
CA ILE A 36 12.28 16.83 29.15
C ILE A 36 11.53 15.82 28.28
N THR A 37 11.95 15.68 27.01
CA THR A 37 11.33 14.79 26.03
C THR A 37 11.58 13.30 26.30
N GLY A 38 12.50 12.96 27.20
CA GLY A 38 12.82 11.60 27.61
C GLY A 38 14.30 11.24 27.47
N CYS A 39 14.65 10.03 27.92
CA CYS A 39 16.02 9.54 27.87
C CYS A 39 16.49 9.37 26.41
N SER A 40 17.81 9.31 26.21
CA SER A 40 18.42 9.21 24.87
C SER A 40 17.85 8.06 24.02
N LEU A 41 17.55 6.91 24.64
CA LEU A 41 16.92 5.77 24.00
C LEU A 41 15.52 6.10 23.49
N HIS A 42 14.69 6.71 24.33
CA HIS A 42 13.31 7.08 23.98
C HIS A 42 13.25 8.26 23.02
N TRP A 43 14.20 9.19 23.09
CA TRP A 43 14.36 10.23 22.08
C TRP A 43 14.67 9.64 20.71
N LYS A 44 15.62 8.68 20.64
CA LYS A 44 15.95 7.98 19.39
C LYS A 44 14.77 7.18 18.84
N LEU A 45 13.97 6.59 19.73
CA LEU A 45 12.75 5.87 19.35
C LEU A 45 11.65 6.84 18.86
N TYR A 46 11.45 7.96 19.55
CA TYR A 46 10.53 9.02 19.15
C TYR A 46 10.88 9.53 17.75
N TYR A 47 12.11 9.96 17.53
CA TYR A 47 12.56 10.45 16.22
C TYR A 47 12.35 9.42 15.10
N ARG A 48 12.70 8.15 15.35
CA ARG A 48 12.44 7.06 14.40
C ARG A 48 10.97 6.74 14.17
N ASN A 49 10.08 7.09 15.11
CA ASN A 49 8.65 6.84 14.99
C ASN A 49 7.86 8.04 14.47
N VAL A 50 8.32 9.28 14.69
CA VAL A 50 7.74 10.48 14.08
C VAL A 50 7.95 10.47 12.57
N ALA A 51 9.09 9.94 12.11
CA ALA A 51 9.34 9.72 10.69
C ALA A 51 8.45 8.64 10.04
N LYS A 52 7.62 7.93 10.82
CA LYS A 52 6.76 6.86 10.30
C LYS A 52 5.35 7.37 10.08
N ILE A 53 4.87 7.18 8.85
CA ILE A 53 3.51 7.52 8.43
C ILE A 53 2.55 6.47 9.00
N PRO A 54 1.42 6.86 9.62
CA PRO A 54 0.42 5.90 10.06
C PRO A 54 -0.18 5.15 8.87
N CYS A 55 -0.41 3.85 9.01
CA CYS A 55 -1.09 3.08 7.98
C CYS A 55 -2.53 3.56 7.82
N GLY A 56 -2.96 3.83 6.59
CA GLY A 56 -4.33 4.26 6.31
C GLY A 56 -5.45 3.26 6.66
N VAL A 57 -5.12 2.01 7.00
CA VAL A 57 -6.11 0.96 7.35
C VAL A 57 -6.12 0.65 8.84
N CYS A 58 -4.95 0.34 9.43
CA CYS A 58 -4.86 -0.06 10.85
C CYS A 58 -4.29 1.02 11.77
N GLY A 59 -3.86 2.17 11.25
CA GLY A 59 -3.24 3.24 12.05
C GLY A 59 -1.82 2.92 12.57
N GLU A 60 -1.29 1.72 12.32
CA GLU A 60 0.07 1.38 12.75
C GLU A 60 1.11 2.25 12.03
N ARG A 61 1.99 2.86 12.82
CA ARG A 61 3.10 3.67 12.29
C ARG A 61 4.06 2.82 11.49
N THR A 62 4.04 3.02 10.18
CA THR A 62 4.84 2.27 9.21
C THR A 62 5.92 3.17 8.62
N SER A 63 7.12 2.64 8.40
CA SER A 63 8.16 3.31 7.61
C SER A 63 7.95 3.20 6.10
N ALA A 64 6.85 2.58 5.66
CA ALA A 64 6.55 2.41 4.25
C ALA A 64 6.10 3.76 3.68
N VAL A 65 6.79 4.21 2.64
CA VAL A 65 6.51 5.46 1.92
C VAL A 65 5.08 5.47 1.35
N ILE A 66 4.54 4.29 1.04
CA ILE A 66 3.22 4.08 0.43
C ILE A 66 2.06 4.39 1.41
N GLY A 67 2.35 4.66 2.69
CA GLY A 67 1.30 4.97 3.68
C GLY A 67 0.46 3.77 4.11
N TYR A 68 0.85 2.56 3.73
CA TYR A 68 0.24 1.30 4.17
C TYR A 68 1.27 0.39 4.83
N CYS A 69 0.87 -0.33 5.88
CA CYS A 69 1.72 -1.35 6.46
C CYS A 69 1.95 -2.50 5.45
N PRO A 70 3.06 -3.27 5.56
CA PRO A 70 3.38 -4.33 4.60
C PRO A 70 2.26 -5.34 4.38
N ILE A 71 1.49 -5.63 5.42
CA ILE A 71 0.34 -6.55 5.37
C ILE A 71 -0.77 -5.96 4.49
N HIS A 72 -1.14 -4.70 4.70
CA HIS A 72 -2.18 -4.03 3.93
C HIS A 72 -1.74 -3.71 2.50
N ALA A 73 -0.49 -3.30 2.31
CA ALA A 73 0.09 -3.11 0.98
C ALA A 73 0.03 -4.41 0.16
N LYS A 74 0.40 -5.54 0.77
CA LYS A 74 0.29 -6.87 0.16
C LYS A 74 -1.16 -7.19 -0.20
N LYS A 75 -2.12 -6.97 0.72
CA LYS A 75 -3.55 -7.24 0.47
C LYS A 75 -4.10 -6.44 -0.71
N ILE A 76 -3.78 -5.14 -0.78
CA ILE A 76 -4.18 -4.27 -1.90
C ILE A 76 -3.56 -4.77 -3.21
N TYR A 77 -2.26 -5.10 -3.19
CA TYR A 77 -1.59 -5.66 -4.35
C TYR A 77 -2.25 -6.95 -4.85
N PHE A 78 -2.53 -7.91 -3.96
CA PHE A 78 -3.17 -9.17 -4.33
C PHE A 78 -4.57 -8.96 -4.89
N ARG A 79 -5.36 -8.04 -4.31
CA ARG A 79 -6.66 -7.66 -4.87
C ARG A 79 -6.50 -7.16 -6.29
N ASN A 80 -5.63 -6.19 -6.52
CA ASN A 80 -5.42 -5.59 -7.85
C ASN A 80 -4.87 -6.60 -8.86
N TRP A 81 -4.04 -7.55 -8.42
CA TRP A 81 -3.58 -8.65 -9.26
C TRP A 81 -4.74 -9.58 -9.65
N TYR A 82 -5.58 -9.98 -8.69
CA TYR A 82 -6.72 -10.86 -8.95
C TYR A 82 -7.75 -10.22 -9.90
N GLU A 83 -8.11 -8.95 -9.69
CA GLU A 83 -9.05 -8.25 -10.58
C GLU A 83 -8.51 -8.15 -12.02
N ARG A 84 -7.21 -7.90 -12.20
CA ARG A 84 -6.57 -7.92 -13.53
C ARG A 84 -6.62 -9.30 -14.19
N GLN A 85 -6.34 -10.35 -13.43
CA GLN A 85 -6.44 -11.72 -13.93
C GLN A 85 -7.86 -12.10 -14.33
N LYS A 86 -8.86 -11.65 -13.57
CA LYS A 86 -10.26 -11.85 -13.90
C LYS A 86 -10.66 -11.12 -15.18
N ALA A 87 -10.26 -9.86 -15.34
CA ALA A 87 -10.52 -9.08 -16.55
C ALA A 87 -9.92 -9.75 -17.80
N GLN A 88 -8.66 -10.20 -17.73
CA GLN A 88 -7.99 -10.90 -18.84
C GLN A 88 -8.71 -12.20 -19.25
N ARG A 89 -9.25 -12.95 -18.28
CA ARG A 89 -10.04 -14.16 -18.59
C ARG A 89 -11.34 -13.82 -19.31
N ILE A 90 -12.05 -12.80 -18.83
CA ILE A 90 -13.30 -12.33 -19.48
C ILE A 90 -13.01 -11.85 -20.91
N GLU A 91 -11.92 -11.11 -21.12
CA GLU A 91 -11.50 -10.66 -22.45
C GLU A 91 -11.14 -11.84 -23.37
N ALA A 92 -10.42 -12.84 -22.86
CA ALA A 92 -10.07 -14.04 -23.63
C ALA A 92 -11.31 -14.87 -23.99
N ASP A 93 -12.26 -15.05 -23.06
CA ASP A 93 -13.52 -15.76 -23.30
C ASP A 93 -14.36 -15.01 -24.34
N ALA A 94 -14.46 -13.69 -24.23
CA ALA A 94 -15.13 -12.85 -25.21
C ALA A 94 -14.48 -12.95 -26.60
N HIS A 95 -13.14 -12.95 -26.66
CA HIS A 95 -12.39 -13.13 -27.90
C HIS A 95 -12.60 -14.53 -28.51
N HIS A 96 -12.68 -15.57 -27.70
CA HIS A 96 -13.00 -16.92 -28.19
C HIS A 96 -14.43 -16.97 -28.76
N MET A 97 -15.40 -16.36 -28.07
CA MET A 97 -16.78 -16.26 -28.56
C MET A 97 -16.88 -15.49 -29.89
N THR A 98 -16.13 -14.40 -30.07
CA THR A 98 -16.15 -13.64 -31.33
C THR A 98 -15.54 -14.43 -32.49
N ILE A 99 -14.47 -15.18 -32.25
CA ILE A 99 -13.90 -16.12 -33.23
C ILE A 99 -14.95 -17.18 -33.60
N ASP A 100 -15.60 -17.80 -32.61
CA ASP A 100 -16.60 -18.84 -32.82
C ASP A 100 -17.80 -18.35 -33.65
N ILE A 101 -18.30 -17.14 -33.36
CA ILE A 101 -19.38 -16.50 -34.12
C ILE A 101 -18.94 -16.23 -35.56
N SER A 102 -17.72 -15.71 -35.75
CA SER A 102 -17.18 -15.40 -37.08
C SER A 102 -17.04 -16.67 -37.94
N PHE A 103 -16.56 -17.76 -37.33
CA PHE A 103 -16.45 -19.06 -38.00
C PHE A 103 -17.82 -19.65 -38.36
N LYS A 104 -18.81 -19.57 -37.46
CA LYS A 104 -20.19 -20.01 -37.73
C LYS A 104 -20.81 -19.22 -38.90
N ARG A 105 -20.60 -17.90 -38.96
CA ARG A 105 -21.05 -17.06 -40.08
C ARG A 105 -20.42 -17.50 -41.40
N HIS A 106 -19.10 -17.72 -41.43
CA HIS A 106 -18.41 -18.17 -42.64
C HIS A 106 -18.93 -19.52 -43.16
N LYS A 107 -19.11 -20.51 -42.27
CA LYS A 107 -19.70 -21.82 -42.65
C LYS A 107 -21.12 -21.70 -43.18
N ASN A 108 -21.95 -20.83 -42.59
CA ASN A 108 -23.31 -20.62 -43.07
C ASN A 108 -23.34 -19.90 -44.43
N GLY A 109 -22.43 -18.95 -44.66
CA GLY A 109 -22.26 -18.30 -45.97
C GLY A 109 -21.87 -19.29 -47.07
N LEU A 110 -20.92 -20.19 -46.78
CA LEU A 110 -20.53 -21.29 -47.69
C LEU A 110 -21.68 -22.25 -47.99
N ARG A 111 -22.51 -22.59 -46.98
CA ARG A 111 -23.67 -23.48 -47.17
C ARG A 111 -24.80 -22.85 -47.98
N ASN A 112 -24.99 -21.54 -47.87
CA ASN A 112 -26.08 -20.82 -48.52
C ASN A 112 -25.71 -20.26 -49.91
N GLY A 113 -24.54 -20.62 -50.45
CA GLY A 113 -24.14 -20.30 -51.83
C GLY A 113 -23.79 -18.83 -52.10
N PHE A 114 -23.60 -18.00 -51.08
CA PHE A 114 -23.21 -16.59 -51.25
C PHE A 114 -21.70 -16.45 -50.99
N PHE A 115 -20.91 -16.60 -52.05
CA PHE A 115 -19.45 -16.47 -52.02
C PHE A 115 -19.06 -14.99 -52.09
N LEU A 116 -19.06 -14.29 -50.96
CA LEU A 116 -18.26 -13.07 -50.82
C LEU A 116 -16.91 -13.49 -50.24
N CYS A 117 -15.90 -13.60 -51.09
CA CYS A 117 -14.52 -13.67 -50.63
C CYS A 117 -14.24 -12.43 -49.76
N PRO A 118 -13.82 -12.58 -48.48
CA PRO A 118 -13.23 -11.45 -47.79
C PRO A 118 -11.92 -11.12 -48.49
N ASP A 119 -11.77 -9.86 -48.85
CA ASP A 119 -10.55 -9.27 -49.37
C ASP A 119 -9.40 -9.52 -48.39
N MET A 120 -8.40 -10.26 -48.86
CA MET A 120 -7.14 -10.53 -48.15
C MET A 120 -6.25 -9.27 -48.12
N SER A 121 -6.77 -8.12 -47.66
CA SER A 121 -6.04 -6.85 -47.66
C SER A 121 -5.62 -6.37 -46.27
N SER A 122 -5.68 -7.19 -45.23
CA SER A 122 -5.27 -6.77 -43.87
C SER A 122 -4.33 -7.75 -43.16
N ALA A 123 -3.53 -8.50 -43.91
CA ALA A 123 -2.34 -9.15 -43.37
C ALA A 123 -1.13 -8.28 -43.74
N LEU A 124 -0.72 -7.41 -42.80
CA LEU A 124 0.60 -6.79 -42.59
C LEU A 124 0.44 -5.34 -42.13
N GLN A 125 0.49 -5.13 -40.82
CA GLN A 125 1.15 -3.99 -40.21
C GLN A 125 1.49 -4.33 -38.76
N VAL A 126 2.48 -5.22 -38.60
CA VAL A 126 3.41 -5.14 -37.47
C VAL A 126 4.61 -4.39 -38.04
N SER A 127 4.76 -3.13 -37.65
CA SER A 127 5.96 -2.34 -37.93
C SER A 127 6.72 -2.14 -36.62
N PHE A 128 8.04 -2.30 -36.73
CA PHE A 128 9.07 -2.19 -35.70
C PHE A 128 9.09 -0.84 -34.98
#